data_AF-A0A529Z4D8-F1
#
_entry.id   AF-A0A529Z4D8-F1
#
_cell.length_a   1.000
_cell.length_b   1.000
_cell.length_c   1.000
_cell.angle_alpha   90.00
_cell.angle_beta   90.00
_cell.angle_gamma   90.00
#
_symmetry.space_group_name_H-M   'P 1'
#
loop_
_entity.id
_entity.type
_entity.pdbx_description
1 polymer ?
#
loop_
_entity_poly.entity_id
_entity_poly.type
_entity_poly.pdbx_seq_one_letter_code
_entity_poly.pdbx_strand_id
1 'polypeptide(L)'
;MAKHMRPVIGIVSNFDVEKDGYFCLVHYVSAIEKAGALPIILPYVKEDDVSALLDLVSGLVLTGGGDFPTELYGAPPHPAVQRMIPERDDFEFALARSAFDRPMPVLGICRGMQILNVVGGGTIYPHTLDELQNVIDHRDGTPLDKTVHEVQLERDTQLWRLCGAQSSSFRVNSYH
;
A
#
# COMPACT_ATOMS: atom_id res chain seq x y z
N MET A 1 -22.42 9.83 -27.97
CA MET A 1 -22.45 9.41 -26.56
C MET A 1 -21.03 9.03 -26.16
N ALA A 2 -20.41 9.72 -25.20
CA ALA A 2 -19.11 9.32 -24.72
C ALA A 2 -19.26 7.94 -24.05
N LYS A 3 -18.59 6.93 -24.60
CA LYS A 3 -18.47 5.61 -23.98
C LYS A 3 -17.97 5.87 -22.55
N HIS A 4 -18.74 5.51 -21.53
CA HIS A 4 -18.26 5.58 -20.14
C HIS A 4 -17.00 4.73 -20.07
N MET A 5 -15.83 5.38 -20.11
CA MET A 5 -14.57 4.66 -20.01
C MET A 5 -14.45 4.20 -18.55
N ARG A 6 -14.25 2.90 -18.37
CA ARG A 6 -13.91 2.35 -17.06
C ARG A 6 -12.67 3.10 -16.54
N PRO A 7 -12.65 3.56 -15.28
CA PRO A 7 -11.47 4.22 -14.73
C PRO A 7 -10.29 3.24 -14.78
N VAL A 8 -9.13 3.74 -15.19
CA VAL A 8 -7.90 2.96 -15.26
C VAL A 8 -7.21 3.08 -13.91
N ILE A 9 -6.92 1.96 -13.24
CA ILE A 9 -6.29 1.95 -11.92
C ILE A 9 -4.91 1.34 -12.03
N GLY A 10 -3.90 2.14 -11.70
CA GLY A 10 -2.52 1.69 -11.61
C GLY A 10 -2.30 0.86 -10.35
N ILE A 11 -1.72 -0.32 -10.48
CA ILE A 11 -1.35 -1.20 -9.37
C ILE A 11 0.17 -1.32 -9.36
N VAL A 12 0.83 -0.83 -8.32
CA VAL A 12 2.29 -0.91 -8.22
C VAL A 12 2.73 -2.35 -8.07
N SER A 13 3.62 -2.78 -8.97
CA SER A 13 4.19 -4.12 -8.95
C SER A 13 5.14 -4.33 -7.75
N ASN A 14 5.20 -5.57 -7.28
CA ASN A 14 6.31 -6.03 -6.45
C ASN A 14 7.45 -6.51 -7.35
N PHE A 15 8.63 -6.71 -6.77
CA PHE A 15 9.81 -7.21 -7.47
C PHE A 15 10.29 -8.52 -6.83
N ASP A 16 10.47 -9.54 -7.66
CA ASP A 16 11.03 -10.83 -7.29
C ASP A 16 12.52 -10.82 -7.64
N VAL A 17 13.37 -10.73 -6.61
CA VAL A 17 14.83 -10.63 -6.76
C VAL A 17 15.42 -11.92 -7.35
N GLU A 18 14.85 -13.08 -7.05
CA GLU A 18 15.35 -14.35 -7.58
C GLU A 18 15.05 -14.51 -9.06
N LYS A 19 13.90 -13.99 -9.51
CA LYS A 19 13.47 -14.05 -10.90
C LYS A 19 13.86 -12.84 -11.74
N ASP A 20 14.44 -11.81 -11.13
CA ASP A 20 14.72 -10.52 -11.76
C ASP A 20 13.49 -9.99 -12.52
N GLY A 21 12.35 -9.90 -11.81
CA GLY A 21 11.07 -9.70 -12.47
C GLY A 21 9.99 -9.06 -11.62
N TYR A 22 9.14 -8.27 -12.28
CA TYR A 22 7.94 -7.70 -11.68
C TYR A 22 6.85 -8.76 -11.49
N PHE A 23 6.16 -8.69 -10.36
CA PHE A 23 4.95 -9.47 -10.13
C PHE A 23 3.86 -8.66 -9.44
N CYS A 24 2.62 -9.11 -9.59
CA CYS A 24 1.48 -8.60 -8.86
C CYS A 24 0.64 -9.78 -8.39
N LEU A 25 0.21 -9.76 -7.12
CA LEU A 25 -0.69 -10.77 -6.62
C LEU A 25 -2.07 -10.62 -7.26
N VAL A 26 -2.65 -11.74 -7.69
CA VAL A 26 -3.91 -11.78 -8.46
C VAL A 26 -5.06 -11.08 -7.73
N HIS A 27 -5.07 -11.11 -6.39
CA HIS A 27 -6.15 -10.50 -5.62
C HIS A 27 -6.24 -8.98 -5.78
N TYR A 28 -5.13 -8.27 -6.03
CA TYR A 28 -5.18 -6.83 -6.31
C TYR A 28 -5.92 -6.57 -7.62
N VAL A 29 -5.54 -7.32 -8.68
CA VAL A 29 -6.16 -7.22 -10.01
C VAL A 29 -7.65 -7.57 -9.92
N SER A 30 -7.98 -8.72 -9.32
CA SER A 30 -9.37 -9.17 -9.20
C SER A 30 -10.23 -8.23 -8.35
N ALA A 31 -9.69 -7.58 -7.33
CA ALA A 31 -10.43 -6.61 -6.52
C ALA A 31 -10.82 -5.37 -7.36
N ILE A 32 -9.89 -4.85 -8.16
CA ILE A 32 -10.14 -3.72 -9.06
C ILE A 32 -11.15 -4.07 -10.14
N GLU A 33 -11.05 -5.26 -10.73
CA GLU A 33 -12.03 -5.73 -11.72
C GLU A 33 -13.44 -5.87 -11.14
N LYS A 34 -13.56 -6.45 -9.93
CA LYS A 34 -14.83 -6.58 -9.21
C LYS A 34 -15.43 -5.21 -8.87
N ALA A 35 -14.60 -4.19 -8.66
CA ALA A 35 -15.04 -2.81 -8.48
C ALA A 35 -15.46 -2.12 -9.79
N GLY A 36 -15.36 -2.79 -10.95
CA GLY A 36 -15.76 -2.27 -12.26
C GLY A 36 -14.69 -1.45 -12.98
N ALA A 37 -13.48 -1.35 -12.43
CA ALA A 37 -12.38 -0.56 -12.97
C ALA A 37 -11.40 -1.40 -13.81
N LEU A 38 -10.58 -0.78 -14.66
CA LEU A 38 -9.59 -1.47 -15.50
C LEU A 38 -8.22 -1.45 -14.80
N PRO A 39 -7.66 -2.60 -14.36
CA PRO A 39 -6.34 -2.63 -13.73
C PRO A 39 -5.21 -2.56 -14.77
N ILE A 40 -4.15 -1.80 -14.43
CA ILE A 40 -2.85 -1.85 -15.13
C ILE A 40 -1.77 -2.04 -14.08
N ILE A 41 -0.88 -3.02 -14.27
CA ILE A 41 0.28 -3.24 -13.41
C ILE A 41 1.38 -2.27 -13.84
N LEU A 42 1.89 -1.48 -12.89
CA LEU A 42 2.90 -0.47 -13.14
C LEU A 42 4.31 -1.01 -12.84
N PRO A 43 5.25 -0.96 -13.80
CA PRO A 43 6.65 -1.23 -13.54
C PRO A 43 7.31 -0.02 -12.85
N TYR A 44 8.53 -0.20 -12.37
CA TYR A 44 9.31 0.91 -11.82
C TYR A 44 9.85 1.75 -12.98
N VAL A 45 9.63 3.06 -12.88
CA VAL A 45 10.16 4.06 -13.81
C VAL A 45 11.05 5.04 -13.06
N LYS A 46 11.83 5.83 -13.79
CA LYS A 46 12.64 6.88 -13.18
C LYS A 46 11.74 7.97 -12.59
N GLU A 47 12.23 8.69 -11.59
CA GLU A 47 11.50 9.79 -10.94
C GLU A 47 10.98 10.83 -11.96
N ASP A 48 11.77 11.17 -12.99
CA ASP A 48 11.36 12.10 -14.05
C ASP A 48 10.15 11.61 -14.87
N ASP A 49 9.95 10.29 -14.96
CA ASP A 49 8.86 9.66 -15.72
C ASP A 49 7.59 9.43 -14.89
N VAL A 50 7.67 9.57 -13.55
CA VAL A 50 6.55 9.33 -12.63
C VAL A 50 5.34 10.19 -12.98
N SER A 51 5.56 11.46 -13.33
CA SER A 51 4.47 12.36 -13.68
C SER A 51 3.72 11.88 -14.92
N ALA A 52 4.46 11.48 -15.96
CA ALA A 52 3.88 10.95 -17.18
C ALA A 52 3.16 9.61 -16.95
N LEU A 53 3.69 8.76 -16.07
CA LEU A 53 3.06 7.50 -15.68
C LEU A 53 1.71 7.73 -14.99
N LEU A 54 1.64 8.67 -14.05
CA LEU A 54 0.42 8.99 -13.32
C LEU A 54 -0.65 9.64 -14.23
N ASP A 55 -0.27 10.29 -15.33
CA ASP A 55 -1.21 10.84 -16.31
C ASP A 55 -1.97 9.74 -17.09
N LEU A 56 -1.48 8.50 -17.07
CA LEU A 56 -2.11 7.34 -17.73
C LEU A 56 -3.21 6.69 -16.89
N VAL A 57 -3.30 7.00 -15.59
CA VAL A 57 -4.19 6.32 -14.64
C VAL A 57 -5.14 7.31 -13.97
N SER A 58 -6.35 6.84 -13.68
CA SER A 58 -7.40 7.59 -12.97
C SER A 58 -7.31 7.43 -11.45
N GLY A 59 -6.46 6.53 -10.95
CA GLY A 59 -6.27 6.24 -9.54
C GLY A 59 -5.12 5.25 -9.33
N LEU A 60 -4.64 5.17 -8.10
CA LEU A 60 -3.44 4.40 -7.76
C LEU A 60 -3.67 3.46 -6.58
N VAL A 61 -3.12 2.25 -6.67
CA VAL A 61 -3.00 1.30 -5.57
C VAL A 61 -1.51 1.03 -5.30
N LEU A 62 -1.06 1.43 -4.12
CA LEU A 62 0.25 1.04 -3.57
C LEU A 62 0.07 -0.30 -2.84
N THR A 63 0.76 -1.33 -3.31
CA THR A 63 0.60 -2.70 -2.81
C THR A 63 1.42 -2.96 -1.55
N GLY A 64 1.12 -4.06 -0.85
CA GLY A 64 1.98 -4.58 0.21
C GLY A 64 3.36 -4.99 -0.29
N GLY A 65 4.30 -5.21 0.62
CA GLY A 65 5.68 -5.56 0.30
C GLY A 65 6.55 -5.72 1.54
N GLY A 66 7.86 -5.85 1.34
CA GLY A 66 8.85 -5.83 2.42
C GLY A 66 9.00 -4.46 3.07
N ASP A 67 10.00 -4.31 3.94
CA ASP A 67 10.25 -3.04 4.63
C ASP A 67 11.04 -2.06 3.74
N PHE A 68 11.18 -0.82 4.18
CA PHE A 68 11.99 0.23 3.53
C PHE A 68 12.89 0.93 4.55
N PRO A 69 13.96 1.64 4.11
CA PRO A 69 14.97 2.19 5.01
C PRO A 69 14.40 3.07 6.13
N THR A 70 14.87 2.85 7.36
CA THR A 70 14.41 3.55 8.58
C THR A 70 14.65 5.06 8.54
N GLU A 71 15.70 5.47 7.81
CA GLU A 71 16.06 6.87 7.59
C GLU A 71 14.95 7.67 6.88
N LEU A 72 14.13 7.01 6.05
CA LEU A 72 13.02 7.66 5.34
C LEU A 72 11.94 8.16 6.29
N TYR A 73 11.86 7.59 7.50
CA TYR A 73 10.91 7.97 8.54
C TYR A 73 11.58 8.36 9.87
N GLY A 74 12.87 8.71 9.82
CA GLY A 74 13.60 9.30 10.93
C GLY A 74 13.94 8.36 12.08
N ALA A 75 13.93 7.05 11.85
CA ALA A 75 14.26 6.05 12.88
C ALA A 75 15.68 5.49 12.72
N PRO A 76 16.33 5.07 13.83
CA PRO A 76 17.62 4.40 13.77
C PRO A 76 17.50 3.04 13.06
N PRO A 77 18.60 2.52 12.45
CA PRO A 77 18.62 1.19 11.87
C PRO A 77 18.17 0.12 12.88
N HIS A 78 17.28 -0.78 12.44
CA HIS A 78 16.71 -1.81 13.30
C HIS A 78 16.91 -3.21 12.69
N PRO A 79 17.34 -4.23 13.46
CA PRO A 79 17.66 -5.55 12.92
C PRO A 79 16.45 -6.32 12.37
N ALA A 80 15.23 -5.95 12.77
CA ALA A 80 14.00 -6.57 12.27
C ALA A 80 13.59 -6.05 10.87
N VAL A 81 14.15 -4.93 10.41
CA VAL A 81 13.86 -4.35 9.09
C VAL A 81 14.56 -5.16 8.01
N GLN A 82 13.78 -5.75 7.10
CA GLN A 82 14.28 -6.69 6.11
C GLN A 82 13.65 -6.47 4.72
N ARG A 83 14.26 -7.07 3.69
CA ARG A 83 13.72 -7.16 2.32
C ARG A 83 13.48 -5.80 1.65
N MET A 84 14.44 -4.88 1.82
CA MET A 84 14.46 -3.60 1.12
C MET A 84 14.86 -3.80 -0.34
N ILE A 85 14.23 -3.06 -1.24
CA ILE A 85 14.53 -3.06 -2.68
C ILE A 85 14.65 -1.58 -3.08
N PRO A 86 15.87 -1.02 -3.13
CA PRO A 86 16.08 0.40 -3.32
C PRO A 86 15.34 0.97 -4.54
N GLU A 87 15.33 0.25 -5.66
CA GLU A 87 14.65 0.67 -6.88
C GLU A 87 13.13 0.79 -6.70
N ARG A 88 12.55 -0.08 -5.86
CA ARG A 88 11.14 -0.01 -5.50
C ARG A 88 10.90 1.15 -4.54
N ASP A 89 11.76 1.30 -3.53
CA ASP A 89 11.67 2.36 -2.53
C ASP A 89 11.66 3.73 -3.23
N ASP A 90 12.67 4.00 -4.07
CA ASP A 90 12.78 5.24 -4.85
C ASP A 90 11.54 5.51 -5.71
N PHE A 91 11.09 4.48 -6.44
CA PHE A 91 9.90 4.60 -7.29
C PHE A 91 8.62 4.85 -6.49
N GLU A 92 8.33 4.07 -5.45
CA GLU A 92 7.10 4.19 -4.68
C GLU A 92 7.03 5.53 -3.91
N PHE A 93 8.15 6.01 -3.38
CA PHE A 93 8.21 7.30 -2.70
C PHE A 93 8.05 8.47 -3.68
N ALA A 94 8.70 8.43 -4.85
CA ALA A 94 8.50 9.44 -5.90
C ALA A 94 7.05 9.44 -6.40
N LEU A 95 6.48 8.26 -6.63
CA LEU A 95 5.10 8.06 -7.06
C LEU A 95 4.09 8.59 -6.03
N ALA A 96 4.29 8.26 -4.75
CA ALA A 96 3.44 8.74 -3.66
C ALA A 96 3.51 10.27 -3.55
N ARG A 97 4.71 10.86 -3.53
CA ARG A 97 4.89 12.33 -3.51
C ARG A 97 4.17 13.00 -4.67
N SER A 98 4.37 12.52 -5.90
CA SER A 98 3.71 13.10 -7.08
C SER A 98 2.20 12.92 -7.07
N ALA A 99 1.68 11.83 -6.47
CA ALA A 99 0.25 11.61 -6.35
C ALA A 99 -0.44 12.54 -5.33
N PHE A 100 0.26 12.99 -4.28
CA PHE A 100 -0.28 13.97 -3.32
C PHE A 100 -0.61 15.32 -3.96
N ASP A 101 0.15 15.72 -4.98
CA ASP A 101 -0.05 17.00 -5.69
C ASP A 101 -1.16 16.92 -6.75
N ARG A 102 -1.85 15.79 -6.87
CA ARG A 102 -2.84 15.52 -7.91
C ARG A 102 -4.23 15.31 -7.31
N PRO A 103 -5.29 15.76 -8.00
CA PRO A 103 -6.67 15.42 -7.63
C PRO A 103 -7.02 13.98 -8.06
N MET A 104 -6.30 12.99 -7.51
CA MET A 104 -6.48 11.57 -7.81
C MET A 104 -6.65 10.72 -6.54
N PRO A 105 -7.49 9.68 -6.57
CA PRO A 105 -7.62 8.75 -5.45
C PRO A 105 -6.40 7.82 -5.37
N VAL A 106 -5.89 7.64 -4.15
CA VAL A 106 -4.80 6.70 -3.84
C VAL A 106 -5.24 5.78 -2.70
N LEU A 107 -4.98 4.48 -2.85
CA LEU A 107 -5.18 3.48 -1.81
C LEU A 107 -3.84 2.79 -1.50
N GLY A 108 -3.38 2.93 -0.26
CA GLY A 108 -2.22 2.19 0.25
C GLY A 108 -2.64 0.96 1.04
N ILE A 109 -2.05 -0.19 0.74
CA ILE A 109 -2.32 -1.46 1.43
C ILE A 109 -1.03 -1.96 2.09
N CYS A 110 -1.08 -2.23 3.40
CA CYS A 110 0.09 -2.66 4.19
C CYS A 110 1.26 -1.67 4.02
N ARG A 111 2.36 -2.08 3.39
CA ARG A 111 3.48 -1.22 2.99
C ARG A 111 3.03 0.06 2.28
N GLY A 112 2.07 -0.02 1.35
CA GLY A 112 1.57 1.16 0.65
C GLY A 112 0.98 2.21 1.59
N MET A 113 0.30 1.79 2.66
CA MET A 113 -0.24 2.71 3.68
C MET A 113 0.88 3.37 4.49
N GLN A 114 1.92 2.59 4.82
CA GLN A 114 3.10 3.08 5.52
C GLN A 114 3.84 4.16 4.70
N ILE A 115 4.00 3.96 3.39
CA ILE A 115 4.62 4.94 2.49
C ILE A 115 3.80 6.25 2.45
N LEU A 116 2.47 6.16 2.33
CA LEU A 116 1.61 7.35 2.36
C LEU A 116 1.73 8.12 3.68
N ASN A 117 1.82 7.42 4.81
CA ASN A 117 2.04 8.04 6.11
C ASN A 117 3.37 8.80 6.16
N VAL A 118 4.46 8.18 5.71
CA VAL A 118 5.80 8.81 5.72
C VAL A 118 5.89 10.00 4.79
N VAL A 119 5.33 9.90 3.57
CA VAL A 119 5.25 11.03 2.64
C VAL A 119 4.39 12.17 3.22
N GLY A 120 3.35 11.83 3.99
CA GLY A 120 2.57 12.80 4.75
C GLY A 120 3.27 13.40 5.97
N GLY A 121 4.54 13.05 6.24
CA GLY A 121 5.34 13.54 7.36
C GLY A 121 5.18 12.73 8.65
N GLY A 122 4.55 11.56 8.60
CA GLY A 122 4.42 10.64 9.73
C GLY A 122 5.66 9.77 9.96
N THR A 123 5.65 9.04 11.08
CA THR A 123 6.69 8.07 11.45
C THR A 123 6.12 6.65 11.50
N ILE A 124 6.99 5.65 11.60
CA ILE A 124 6.65 4.23 11.71
C ILE A 124 7.49 3.63 12.84
N TYR A 125 6.92 2.64 13.54
CA TYR A 125 7.66 1.74 14.43
C TYR A 125 8.37 0.66 13.59
N PRO A 126 9.71 0.63 13.50
CA PRO A 126 10.43 -0.43 12.81
C PRO A 126 10.07 -1.84 13.29
N HIS A 127 9.75 -2.00 14.58
CA HIS A 127 9.33 -3.28 15.13
C HIS A 127 8.43 -3.11 16.35
N THR A 128 7.13 -3.33 16.16
CA THR A 128 6.11 -3.08 17.18
C THR A 128 6.34 -3.88 18.47
N LEU A 129 6.82 -5.13 18.38
CA LEU A 129 7.05 -5.98 19.56
C LEU A 129 8.19 -5.47 20.47
N ASP A 130 9.18 -4.77 19.90
CA ASP A 130 10.29 -4.20 20.69
C ASP A 130 9.95 -2.81 21.24
N GLU A 131 9.02 -2.10 20.58
CA GLU A 131 8.76 -0.67 20.84
C GLU A 131 7.45 -0.40 21.59
N LEU A 132 6.48 -1.32 21.53
CA LEU A 132 5.16 -1.16 22.12
C LEU A 132 4.87 -2.20 23.19
N GLN A 133 4.20 -1.77 24.26
CA GLN A 133 3.73 -2.66 25.31
C GLN A 133 2.35 -3.23 24.97
N ASN A 134 2.12 -4.51 25.30
CA ASN A 134 0.85 -5.21 25.11
C ASN A 134 0.33 -5.21 23.66
N VAL A 135 1.25 -5.21 22.69
CA VAL A 135 0.90 -5.35 21.27
C VAL A 135 0.83 -6.83 20.90
N ILE A 136 -0.07 -7.16 19.98
CA ILE A 136 -0.09 -8.49 19.35
C ILE A 136 1.02 -8.59 18.31
N ASP A 137 1.49 -9.81 18.06
CA ASP A 137 2.38 -10.05 16.92
C ASP A 137 1.58 -9.95 15.63
N HIS A 138 1.81 -8.87 14.87
CA HIS A 138 1.15 -8.61 13.59
C HIS A 138 1.75 -9.43 12.43
N ARG A 139 2.78 -10.24 12.70
CA ARG A 139 3.45 -11.16 11.79
C ARG A 139 3.59 -12.56 12.43
N ASP A 140 2.56 -13.01 13.15
CA ASP A 140 2.50 -14.29 13.90
C ASP A 140 2.58 -15.58 13.05
N GLY A 141 2.72 -15.47 11.73
CA GLY A 141 2.78 -16.58 10.79
C GLY A 141 1.41 -17.12 10.35
N THR A 142 0.31 -16.51 10.79
CA THR A 142 -1.03 -16.85 10.32
C THR A 142 -1.14 -16.63 8.80
N PRO A 143 -1.69 -17.59 8.04
CA PRO A 143 -1.88 -17.44 6.60
C PRO A 143 -2.71 -16.21 6.22
N LEU A 144 -2.35 -15.54 5.12
CA LEU A 144 -3.00 -14.30 4.67
C LEU A 144 -4.51 -14.42 4.40
N ASP A 145 -5.04 -15.62 4.16
CA ASP A 145 -6.47 -15.88 3.97
C ASP A 145 -7.25 -16.01 5.29
N LYS A 146 -6.58 -15.92 6.44
CA LYS A 146 -7.18 -16.01 7.78
C LYS A 146 -7.12 -14.68 8.51
N THR A 147 -8.16 -14.42 9.29
CA THR A 147 -8.24 -13.22 10.14
C THR A 147 -7.50 -13.43 11.47
N VAL A 148 -6.70 -12.47 11.88
CA VAL A 148 -5.89 -12.48 13.11
C VAL A 148 -6.61 -11.73 14.23
N HIS A 149 -6.93 -10.45 14.01
CA HIS A 149 -7.49 -9.57 15.03
C HIS A 149 -8.70 -8.78 14.52
N GLU A 150 -9.34 -8.06 15.45
CA GLU A 150 -10.42 -7.13 15.14
C GLU A 150 -9.86 -5.71 14.97
N VAL A 151 -10.49 -4.93 14.10
CA VAL A 151 -10.30 -3.48 14.00
C VAL A 151 -11.63 -2.78 14.23
N GLN A 152 -11.57 -1.63 14.88
CA GLN A 152 -12.72 -0.75 15.10
C GLN A 152 -12.69 0.37 14.07
N LEU A 153 -13.84 0.70 13.51
CA LEU A 153 -13.97 1.80 12.57
C LEU A 153 -14.25 3.11 13.32
N GLU A 154 -13.36 4.07 13.12
CA GLU A 154 -13.54 5.43 13.64
C GLU A 154 -14.67 6.14 12.88
N ARG A 155 -15.60 6.77 13.61
CA ARG A 155 -16.74 7.47 13.01
C ARG A 155 -16.27 8.64 12.15
N ASP A 156 -17.12 9.06 11.23
CA ASP A 156 -16.89 10.21 10.33
C ASP A 156 -15.67 10.09 9.40
N THR A 157 -15.02 8.92 9.35
CA THR A 157 -13.97 8.57 8.39
C THR A 157 -14.55 8.06 7.06
N GLN A 158 -13.73 8.04 6.01
CA GLN A 158 -14.14 7.45 4.73
C GLN A 158 -14.46 5.95 4.86
N LEU A 159 -13.69 5.21 5.65
CA LEU A 159 -13.92 3.79 5.87
C LEU A 159 -15.26 3.55 6.60
N TRP A 160 -15.60 4.38 7.58
CA TRP A 160 -16.92 4.35 8.23
C TRP A 160 -18.06 4.61 7.24
N ARG A 161 -17.94 5.60 6.35
CA ARG A 161 -18.98 5.88 5.33
C ARG A 161 -19.20 4.70 4.40
N LEU A 162 -18.16 3.92 4.10
CA LEU A 162 -18.23 2.78 3.18
C LEU A 162 -18.75 1.49 3.86
N CYS A 163 -18.38 1.26 5.12
CA CYS A 163 -18.56 -0.04 5.79
C CYS A 163 -19.32 0.03 7.13
N GLY A 164 -19.51 1.22 7.70
CA GLY A 164 -20.07 1.42 9.04
C GLY A 164 -21.56 1.08 9.14
N ALA A 165 -22.28 1.02 8.02
CA ALA A 165 -23.68 0.58 8.00
C ALA A 165 -23.82 -0.92 8.29
N GLN A 166 -22.79 -1.71 7.99
CA GLN A 166 -22.77 -3.16 8.20
C GLN A 166 -22.30 -3.52 9.62
N SER A 167 -21.25 -2.87 10.12
CA SER A 167 -20.71 -3.09 11.46
C SER A 167 -19.77 -1.95 11.84
N SER A 168 -19.63 -1.68 13.14
CA SER A 168 -18.59 -0.78 13.66
C SER A 168 -17.23 -1.47 13.82
N SER A 169 -17.17 -2.80 13.72
CA SER A 169 -15.93 -3.59 13.84
C SER A 169 -15.86 -4.72 12.82
N PHE A 170 -14.63 -5.07 12.42
CA PHE A 170 -14.36 -6.13 11.45
C PHE A 170 -13.15 -6.96 11.86
N ARG A 171 -13.19 -8.27 11.62
CA ARG A 171 -12.00 -9.11 11.69
C ARG A 171 -11.18 -8.98 10.40
N VAL A 172 -9.87 -8.82 10.55
CA VAL A 172 -8.92 -8.63 9.44
C VAL A 172 -7.74 -9.60 9.55
N ASN A 173 -7.09 -9.87 8.43
CA ASN A 173 -5.78 -10.53 8.44
C ASN A 173 -4.69 -9.55 8.93
N SER A 174 -3.51 -10.08 9.24
CA SER A 174 -2.35 -9.27 9.61
C SER A 174 -1.08 -9.92 9.10
N TYR A 175 -0.21 -9.13 8.46
CA TYR A 175 1.09 -9.55 7.97
C TYR A 175 1.98 -8.32 7.76
N HIS A 176 2.34 -7.67 8.86
CA HIS A 176 3.17 -6.45 8.82
C HIS A 176 4.04 -6.35 10.06
#